data_AF-A0A381I7S8-F1
#
_entry.id   AF-A0A381I7S8-F1
#
_cell.length_a   1.000
_cell.length_b   1.000
_cell.length_c   1.000
_cell.angle_alpha   90.00
_cell.angle_beta   90.00
_cell.angle_gamma   90.00
#
_symmetry.space_group_name_H-M   'P 1'
#
loop_
_entity.id
_entity.type
_entity.pdbx_description
1 polymer ?
#
loop_
_entity_poly.entity_id
_entity_poly.type
_entity_poly.pdbx_seq_one_letter_code
_entity_poly.pdbx_strand_id
1 'polypeptide(L)' 'MILELYMKNCALVEELRLNIDKNLNILTGETGSGKSIIIDALGLCLGE' A
#
# COMPACT_ATOMS: atom_id res chain seq x y z
N MET A 1 6.59 -13.63 -3.40
CA MET A 1 6.07 -13.21 -2.08
C MET A 1 6.45 -11.76 -1.90
N ILE A 2 5.49 -10.88 -1.63
CA ILE A 2 5.77 -9.47 -1.36
C ILE A 2 6.30 -9.38 0.08
N LEU A 3 7.40 -8.66 0.28
CA LEU A 3 8.06 -8.51 1.58
C LEU A 3 7.77 -7.13 2.18
N GLU A 4 7.92 -6.10 1.35
CA GLU A 4 7.73 -4.70 1.72
C GLU A 4 7.05 -3.99 0.54
N LEU A 5 6.14 -3.08 0.84
CA LEU A 5 5.68 -2.03 -0.07
C LEU A 5 6.28 -0.71 0.41
N TYR A 6 7.10 -0.09 -0.43
CA TYR A 6 7.64 1.24 -0.21
C TYR A 6 7.13 2.18 -1.28
N MET A 7 6.58 3.32 -0.85
CA MET A 7 6.16 4.38 -1.75
C MET A 7 6.55 5.74 -1.18
N LYS A 8 6.88 6.66 -2.09
CA LYS A 8 7.27 8.04 -1.78
C LYS A 8 6.59 8.96 -2.78
N ASN A 9 6.00 10.06 -2.29
CA ASN A 9 5.26 11.04 -3.08
C ASN A 9 4.14 10.41 -3.92
N CYS A 10 3.33 9.55 -3.31
CA CYS A 10 2.23 8.85 -3.97
C CYS A 10 0.88 9.37 -3.47
N ALA A 11 0.10 10.01 -4.36
CA ALA A 11 -1.13 10.73 -4.01
C ALA A 11 -0.90 11.73 -2.84
N LEU A 12 -1.62 11.57 -1.72
CA LEU A 12 -1.50 12.41 -0.52
C LEU A 12 -0.40 11.93 0.46
N VAL A 13 0.34 10.88 0.11
CA VAL A 13 1.31 10.25 1.02
C VAL A 13 2.73 10.64 0.62
N GLU A 14 3.42 11.35 1.52
CA GLU A 14 4.81 11.76 1.32
C GLU A 14 5.76 10.56 1.35
N GLU A 15 5.62 9.67 2.33
CA GLU A 15 6.42 8.45 2.44
C GLU A 15 5.68 7.39 3.26
N LEU A 16 5.68 6.14 2.76
CA LEU A 16 5.12 4.98 3.45
C LEU A 16 6.02 3.77 3.24
N ARG A 17 6.32 3.07 4.34
CA ARG A 17 6.91 1.73 4.35
C ARG A 17 5.96 0.78 5.06
N LEU A 18 5.55 -0.28 4.36
CA LEU A 18 4.64 -1.28 4.89
C LEU A 18 5.25 -2.67 4.70
N ASN A 19 5.53 -3.34 5.81
CA ASN A 19 5.93 -4.75 5.79
C ASN A 19 4.70 -5.62 5.57
N ILE A 20 4.80 -6.57 4.66
CA ILE A 20 3.72 -7.51 4.35
C ILE A 20 4.05 -8.83 5.04
N ASP A 21 3.16 -9.27 5.93
CA ASP A 21 3.30 -10.53 6.62
C ASP A 21 2.86 -11.71 5.73
N LYS A 22 3.25 -12.92 6.14
CA LYS A 22 2.82 -14.14 5.46
C LYS A 22 1.32 -14.35 5.63
N ASN A 23 0.72 -15.05 4.65
CA ASN A 23 -0.69 -15.42 4.63
C ASN A 23 -1.62 -14.22 4.38
N LEU A 24 -2.52 -13.90 5.30
CA LEU A 24 -3.59 -12.91 5.13
C LEU A 24 -3.22 -11.61 5.83
N ASN A 25 -3.16 -10.52 5.05
CA ASN A 25 -3.01 -9.16 5.55
C ASN A 25 -4.36 -8.45 5.41
N ILE A 26 -4.88 -7.88 6.49
CA ILE A 26 -6.17 -7.17 6.49
C ILE A 26 -5.89 -5.68 6.61
N LEU A 27 -6.29 -4.91 5.59
CA LEU A 27 -6.16 -3.46 5.57
C LEU A 27 -7.49 -2.82 6.02
N THR A 28 -7.51 -2.19 7.20
CA THR A 28 -8.71 -1.58 7.78
C THR A 28 -8.61 -0.05 7.86
N GLY A 29 -9.74 0.61 8.09
CA GLY A 29 -9.82 2.05 8.34
C GLY A 29 -11.13 2.64 7.82
N GLU A 30 -11.36 3.93 8.07
CA GLU A 30 -12.54 4.66 7.61
C GLU A 30 -12.41 5.12 6.14
N THR A 31 -13.49 5.65 5.57
CA THR A 31 -13.44 6.28 4.24
C THR A 31 -12.46 7.45 4.27
N GLY A 32 -11.56 7.53 3.28
CA GLY A 32 -10.53 8.56 3.22
C GLY A 32 -9.25 8.25 3.99
N SER A 33 -9.15 7.11 4.70
CA SER A 33 -7.96 6.73 5.47
C SER A 33 -6.74 6.32 4.62
N GLY A 34 -6.79 6.46 3.29
CA GLY A 34 -5.68 6.13 2.39
C GLY A 34 -5.55 4.66 1.97
N LYS A 35 -6.52 3.79 2.28
CA LYS A 35 -6.50 2.36 1.86
C LYS A 35 -6.35 2.18 0.35
N SER A 36 -7.12 2.92 -0.45
CA SER A 36 -7.05 2.81 -1.92
C SER A 36 -5.66 3.19 -2.46
N ILE A 37 -5.01 4.19 -1.87
CA ILE A 37 -3.66 4.61 -2.29
C ILE A 37 -2.66 3.45 -2.16
N ILE A 38 -2.78 2.64 -1.11
CA ILE A 38 -1.92 1.46 -0.89
C ILE A 38 -2.18 0.40 -1.97
N ILE A 39 -3.44 0.18 -2.34
CA ILE A 39 -3.82 -0.78 -3.39
C ILE A 39 -3.34 -0.29 -4.76
N ASP A 40 -3.54 1.00 -5.08
CA ASP A 40 -3.12 1.60 -6.33
C ASP A 40 -1.59 1.55 -6.48
N ALA A 41 -0.84 1.88 -5.43
CA ALA A 41 0.61 1.79 -5.41
C ALA A 41 1.11 0.34 -5.65
N LEU A 42 0.39 -0.64 -5.11
CA LEU A 42 0.71 -2.05 -5.35
C LEU A 42 0.41 -2.45 -6.81
N GLY A 43 -0.71 -2.01 -7.38
CA GLY A 43 -1.05 -2.22 -8.79
C GLY A 43 0.02 -1.65 -9.73
N LEU A 44 0.45 -0.41 -9.49
CA LEU A 44 1.54 0.23 -10.24
C LEU A 44 2.84 -0.57 -10.19
N CYS A 45 3.19 -1.17 -9.04
CA CYS A 45 4.37 -2.03 -8.91
C CYS A 45 4.25 -3.34 -9.71
N LEU A 46 3.03 -3.80 -9.97
CA LEU A 46 2.74 -5.03 -10.71
C LEU A 46 2.53 -4.79 -12.21
N GLY A 47 2.53 -3.53 -12.66
CA GLY A 47 2.45 -3.15 -14.07
C GLY A 47 1.02 -2.96 -14.60
N GLU A 48 0.09 -2.53 -13.74
CA GLU A 48 -1.24 -2.03 -14.14
C GLU A 48 -1.16 -0.72 -14.96
#